data_AF-A0A1G1BXX7-F1
#
_entry.id   AF-A0A1G1BXX7-F1
#
_cell.length_a   1.000
_cell.length_b   1.000
_cell.length_c   1.000
_cell.angle_alpha   90.00
_cell.angle_beta   90.00
_cell.angle_gamma   90.00
#
_symmetry.space_group_name_H-M   'P 1'
#
loop_
_entity.id
_entity.type
_entity.pdbx_description
1 polymer ?
#
loop_
_entity_poly.entity_id
_entity_poly.type
_entity_poly.pdbx_seq_one_letter_code
_entity_poly.pdbx_strand_id
1 'polypeptide(L)'
;MEDGAGQGCSLAGSSQGRRPCWCDWLLSRCQVVRIDEPLHAFGEARCRQARIPGLSFPDGMSIEVMRRRGIREAIARDEHFAREGFVLP
;
A
#
# COMPACT_ATOMS: atom_id res chain seq x y z
N MET A 1 -33.68 29.80 16.01
CA MET A 1 -34.72 29.18 15.16
C MET A 1 -34.03 28.94 13.84
N GLU A 2 -33.27 27.84 13.79
CA GLU A 2 -33.70 26.54 13.22
C GLU A 2 -33.91 26.69 11.71
N ASP A 3 -33.46 25.84 10.82
CA ASP A 3 -32.54 24.71 10.84
C ASP A 3 -32.27 24.45 9.36
N GLY A 4 -31.01 24.16 8.99
CA GLY A 4 -30.61 23.94 7.61
C GLY A 4 -29.73 22.70 7.46
N ALA A 5 -30.03 21.65 8.22
CA ALA A 5 -29.38 20.34 8.13
C ALA A 5 -29.79 19.66 6.82
N GLY A 6 -29.04 19.93 5.76
CA GLY A 6 -29.24 19.37 4.44
C GLY A 6 -27.94 18.91 3.82
N GLN A 7 -27.46 17.73 4.22
CA GLN A 7 -26.75 16.82 3.32
C GLN A 7 -26.69 15.43 3.96
N GLY A 8 -27.65 14.60 3.56
CA GLY A 8 -27.71 13.20 3.91
C GLY A 8 -26.51 12.46 3.36
N CYS A 9 -25.68 11.94 4.26
CA CYS A 9 -24.70 10.93 3.94
C CYS A 9 -25.45 9.59 3.80
N SER A 10 -26.09 9.39 2.65
CA SER A 10 -26.64 8.09 2.27
C SER A 10 -25.58 7.34 1.48
N LEU A 11 -24.86 6.46 2.16
CA LEU A 11 -24.14 5.37 1.50
C LEU A 11 -24.58 4.07 2.13
N ALA A 12 -25.61 3.52 1.50
CA ALA A 12 -26.02 2.14 1.67
C ALA A 12 -24.88 1.18 1.31
N GLY A 13 -24.73 0.14 2.12
CA GLY A 13 -24.40 -1.19 1.65
C GLY A 13 -22.96 -1.43 1.20
N SER A 14 -22.07 -1.71 2.14
CA SER A 14 -21.24 -2.92 2.12
C SER A 14 -20.53 -3.05 3.47
N SER A 15 -20.54 -4.25 4.03
CA SER A 15 -19.89 -4.60 5.29
C SER A 15 -18.36 -4.59 5.16
N GLN A 16 -17.79 -3.41 4.91
CA GLN A 16 -16.36 -3.16 4.96
C GLN A 16 -16.18 -2.15 6.09
N GLY A 17 -15.47 -2.56 7.15
CA GLY A 17 -15.27 -1.73 8.35
C GLY A 17 -14.92 -0.28 7.98
N ARG A 18 -15.53 0.67 8.69
CA ARG A 18 -15.39 2.11 8.43
C ARG A 18 -13.92 2.48 8.41
N ARG A 19 -13.37 2.77 7.23
CA ARG A 19 -11.99 3.23 7.08
C ARG A 19 -11.88 4.63 7.71
N PRO A 20 -10.79 4.95 8.40
CA PRO A 20 -10.56 6.31 8.90
C PRO A 20 -10.60 7.34 7.76
N CYS A 21 -11.17 8.53 8.00
CA CYS A 21 -11.28 9.58 6.98
C CYS A 21 -9.93 10.04 6.40
N TRP A 22 -8.84 9.90 7.18
CA TRP A 22 -7.50 10.21 6.71
C TRP A 22 -7.04 9.25 5.59
N CYS A 23 -7.55 8.01 5.56
CA CYS A 23 -7.21 7.05 4.50
C CYS A 23 -7.73 7.53 3.15
N ASP A 24 -8.98 7.98 3.08
CA ASP A 24 -9.57 8.47 1.82
C ASP A 24 -8.85 9.74 1.33
N TRP A 25 -8.49 10.62 2.27
CA TRP A 25 -7.68 11.80 1.98
C TRP A 25 -6.30 11.43 1.41
N LEU A 26 -5.62 10.42 1.96
CA LEU A 26 -4.33 9.95 1.46
C LEU A 26 -4.47 9.25 0.10
N LEU A 27 -5.43 8.33 -0.04
CA LEU A 27 -5.64 7.57 -1.26
C LEU A 27 -6.01 8.47 -2.45
N SER A 28 -6.70 9.58 -2.22
CA SER A 28 -6.98 10.57 -3.29
C SER A 28 -5.74 11.29 -3.84
N ARG A 29 -4.61 11.24 -3.13
CA ARG A 29 -3.33 11.87 -3.52
C ARG A 29 -2.28 10.87 -3.98
N CYS A 30 -2.57 9.57 -3.88
CA CYS A 30 -1.63 8.52 -4.20
C CYS A 30 -2.13 7.69 -5.37
N GLN A 31 -1.20 7.24 -6.22
CA GLN A 31 -1.51 6.18 -7.15
C GLN A 31 -1.55 4.85 -6.39
N VAL A 32 -2.70 4.19 -6.38
CA VAL A 32 -2.83 2.86 -5.78
C VAL A 32 -2.41 1.81 -6.79
N VAL A 33 -1.38 1.03 -6.46
CA VAL A 33 -0.99 -0.14 -7.23
C VAL A 33 -1.68 -1.36 -6.64
N ARG A 34 -2.53 -2.01 -7.43
CA ARG A 34 -3.12 -3.30 -7.04
C ARG A 34 -2.16 -4.41 -7.42
N ILE A 35 -2.04 -5.41 -6.54
CA ILE A 35 -1.30 -6.63 -6.83
C ILE A 35 -2.22 -7.51 -7.68
N ASP A 36 -1.81 -7.76 -8.91
CA ASP A 36 -2.45 -8.72 -9.81
C ASP A 36 -1.81 -10.10 -9.67
N GLU A 37 -2.41 -11.12 -10.31
CA GLU A 37 -1.94 -12.50 -10.23
C GLU A 37 -0.46 -12.66 -10.63
N PRO A 38 0.05 -12.04 -11.72
CA PRO A 38 1.46 -12.10 -12.07
C PRO A 38 2.37 -11.51 -10.99
N LEU A 39 1.98 -10.38 -10.40
CA LEU A 39 2.75 -9.71 -9.36
C LEU A 39 2.71 -10.55 -8.06
N HIS A 40 1.57 -11.14 -7.72
CA HIS A 40 1.43 -12.06 -6.60
C HIS A 40 2.34 -13.29 -6.74
N ALA A 41 2.30 -13.98 -7.89
CA ALA A 41 3.14 -15.14 -8.16
C ALA A 41 4.63 -14.82 -8.09
N PHE A 42 5.02 -13.63 -8.54
CA PHE A 42 6.40 -13.15 -8.38
C PHE A 42 6.77 -12.98 -6.90
N GLY A 43 5.88 -12.40 -6.10
CA GLY A 43 6.05 -12.27 -4.65
C GLY A 43 6.30 -13.60 -3.97
N GLU A 44 5.48 -14.59 -4.29
CA GLU A 44 5.62 -15.92 -3.73
C GLU A 44 6.96 -16.55 -4.10
N ALA A 45 7.37 -16.41 -5.37
CA ALA A 45 8.66 -16.89 -5.84
C ALA A 45 9.81 -16.20 -5.09
N ARG A 46 9.72 -14.88 -4.90
CA ARG A 46 10.72 -14.10 -4.16
C ARG A 46 10.78 -14.54 -2.70
N CYS A 47 9.66 -14.65 -1.99
CA CYS A 47 9.63 -15.14 -0.61
C CYS A 47 10.16 -16.58 -0.47
N ARG A 48 9.95 -17.43 -1.49
CA ARG A 48 10.45 -18.81 -1.51
C ARG A 48 11.96 -18.89 -1.78
N GLN A 49 12.48 -18.03 -2.67
CA GLN A 49 13.90 -18.00 -3.06
C GLN A 49 14.76 -17.21 -2.08
N ALA A 50 14.25 -16.07 -1.63
CA ALA A 50 14.83 -15.25 -0.58
C ALA A 50 14.61 -15.98 0.74
N ARG A 51 15.52 -16.89 1.10
CA ARG A 51 15.70 -17.32 2.50
C ARG A 51 16.23 -16.16 3.36
N ILE A 52 15.74 -14.94 3.13
CA ILE A 52 16.09 -13.70 3.81
C ILE A 52 15.24 -13.68 5.08
N PRO A 53 15.85 -13.88 6.26
CA PRO A 53 15.10 -13.84 7.50
C PRO A 53 14.44 -12.47 7.67
N GLY A 54 13.13 -12.47 7.95
CA GLY A 54 12.38 -11.27 8.31
C GLY A 54 11.88 -10.41 7.14
N LEU A 55 12.05 -10.80 5.88
CA LEU A 55 11.40 -10.09 4.77
C LEU A 55 9.94 -10.52 4.66
N SER A 56 9.00 -9.58 4.86
CA SER A 56 7.58 -9.86 4.69
C SER A 56 7.19 -9.94 3.20
N PHE A 57 6.13 -10.68 2.90
CA PHE A 57 5.56 -10.72 1.55
C PHE A 57 5.19 -9.31 1.04
N PRO A 58 4.46 -8.46 1.78
CA PRO A 58 4.17 -7.08 1.36
C PRO A 58 5.41 -6.23 1.07
N ASP A 59 6.50 -6.39 1.83
CA ASP A 59 7.74 -5.62 1.59
C ASP A 59 8.43 -6.09 0.32
N GLY A 60 8.54 -7.42 0.13
CA GLY A 60 9.07 -8.00 -1.11
C GLY A 60 8.29 -7.55 -2.34
N MET A 61 6.96 -7.44 -2.21
CA MET A 61 6.08 -6.91 -3.25
C MET A 61 6.31 -5.42 -3.52
N SER A 62 6.41 -4.63 -2.46
CA SER A 62 6.65 -3.19 -2.56
C SER A 62 7.97 -2.89 -3.25
N ILE A 63 9.05 -3.57 -2.84
CA ILE A 63 10.38 -3.47 -3.46
C ILE A 63 10.32 -3.76 -4.96
N GLU A 64 9.64 -4.83 -5.38
CA GLU A 64 9.54 -5.19 -6.79
C GLU A 64 8.76 -4.15 -7.60
N VAL A 65 7.59 -3.73 -7.10
CA VAL A 65 6.77 -2.72 -7.75
C VAL A 65 7.55 -1.43 -7.92
N MET A 66 8.25 -1.00 -6.87
CA MET A 66 9.07 0.20 -6.88
C MET A 66 10.20 0.09 -7.91
N ARG A 67 10.88 -1.06 -7.99
CA ARG A 67 11.92 -1.31 -9.02
C ARG A 67 11.40 -1.24 -10.44
N ARG A 68 10.30 -1.94 -10.74
CA ARG A 68 9.69 -1.93 -12.08
C ARG A 68 9.25 -0.54 -12.52
N ARG A 69 8.91 0.31 -11.56
CA ARG A 69 8.48 1.70 -11.79
C ARG A 69 9.61 2.72 -11.70
N GLY A 70 10.85 2.29 -11.43
CA GLY A 70 12.00 3.18 -11.30
C GLY A 70 11.94 4.11 -10.08
N ILE A 71 11.14 3.78 -9.06
CA ILE A 71 11.05 4.55 -7.81
C ILE A 71 12.30 4.27 -6.98
N ARG A 72 12.87 5.30 -6.33
CA ARG A 72 14.12 5.22 -5.56
C ARG A 72 14.01 5.63 -4.09
N GLU A 73 12.89 6.22 -3.71
CA GLU A 73 12.64 6.70 -2.35
C GLU A 73 11.50 5.90 -1.74
N ALA A 74 11.63 5.53 -0.46
CA ALA A 74 10.60 4.79 0.26
C ALA A 74 10.30 5.47 1.60
N ILE A 75 9.02 5.66 1.92
CA ILE A 75 8.59 5.98 3.28
C ILE A 75 8.38 4.65 4.01
N ALA A 76 9.46 4.13 4.60
CA ALA A 76 9.47 2.87 5.32
C ALA A 76 10.43 2.94 6.52
N ARG A 77 10.22 2.06 7.51
CA ARG A 77 11.13 1.90 8.66
C ARG A 77 11.97 0.62 8.58
N ASP A 78 11.70 -0.22 7.58
CA ASP A 78 12.32 -1.53 7.47
C ASP A 78 13.65 -1.43 6.72
N GLU A 79 14.69 -2.04 7.29
CA GLU A 79 16.04 -2.11 6.72
C GLU A 79 16.08 -2.76 5.33
N HIS A 80 15.11 -3.63 4.99
CA HIS A 80 15.08 -4.30 3.69
C HIS A 80 15.01 -3.30 2.53
N PHE A 81 14.32 -2.16 2.70
CA PHE A 81 14.30 -1.11 1.68
C PHE A 81 15.66 -0.43 1.54
N ALA A 82 16.33 -0.11 2.63
CA ALA A 82 17.68 0.46 2.58
C ALA A 82 18.68 -0.49 1.90
N ARG A 83 18.61 -1.80 2.23
CA ARG A 83 19.46 -2.84 1.64
C ARG A 83 19.27 -2.99 0.13
N GLU A 84 18.06 -2.76 -0.36
CA GLU A 84 17.74 -2.83 -1.80
C GLU A 84 18.04 -1.53 -2.56
N GLY A 85 18.60 -0.52 -1.86
CA GLY A 85 19.10 0.72 -2.43
C GLY A 85 18.10 1.88 -2.43
N PHE A 86 17.00 1.77 -1.68
CA PHE A 86 16.04 2.87 -1.54
C PHE A 86 16.53 3.90 -0.52
N VAL A 87 16.29 5.18 -0.82
CA VAL A 87 16.51 6.28 0.12
C VAL A 87 15.33 6.34 1.09
N LEU A 88 15.65 6.29 2.38
CA LEU A 88 14.67 6.42 3.46
C LEU A 88 14.75 7.82 4.09
N PRO A 89 13.63 8.36 4.62
CA PRO A 89 13.61 9.62 5.34
C PRO A 89 14.30 9.56 6.71
#